data_AF-A0A9E2XIZ7-F1
#
_entry.id   AF-A0A9E2XIZ7-F1
#
_cell.length_a   1.000
_cell.length_b   1.000
_cell.length_c   1.000
_cell.angle_alpha   90.00
_cell.angle_beta   90.00
_cell.angle_gamma   90.00
#
_symmetry.space_group_name_H-M   'P 1'
#
loop_
_entity.id
_entity.type
_entity.pdbx_description
1 polymer ?
#
loop_
_entity_poly.entity_id
_entity_poly.type
_entity_poly.pdbx_seq_one_letter_code
_entity_poly.pdbx_strand_id
1 'polypeptide(L)'
;MEEQNLQRKLTTILVADVVGFSRLTANDEDWTIRAVGEVRAIVDEIIRGHEGRIFNTGGDSVLAEFASPVEAVRSAVDFQAAVRARNLLNPQDRQIRYRIGINLGDVLVRDGDLLGDGVNVAARLETLAEPGGICISGTVWDHIHGKLTIAYVDMGDQFVKNIPRPVRAFHLRLGDSHAVPADDRGAPAREAIAPAAKPSATPSVRRRRVAPWLALGVVAVAVAAGGWTWRNSLRSAEPSLKEALDARLASAAPGMSEPARFAAVQQYAALPEHKALASPTSGATAAVYPWNTSARPTSDNAREAVLEGCQVNYGTPCVLLVVDNDVQPMPANDAWIAQDMPRTRYRGNFNPAEIPGSWPDLRERSDIAGYASAPDFKAAAYHPGGMSTYVATKAADQRTAELEALKACNEDLRRSRGTGPCFLYAVGNRVVLPLRLQDAMTAAPR
;
A
#
# COMPACT_ATOMS: atom_id res chain seq x y z
N MET A 1 -18.43 -5.54 -29.69
CA MET A 1 -17.60 -5.34 -28.49
C MET A 1 -16.28 -4.78 -28.99
N GLU A 2 -15.79 -3.71 -28.38
CA GLU A 2 -14.52 -3.11 -28.79
C GLU A 2 -13.38 -3.89 -28.12
N GLU A 3 -12.41 -4.32 -28.91
CA GLU A 3 -11.29 -5.14 -28.43
C GLU A 3 -10.31 -4.20 -27.70
N GLN A 4 -10.36 -4.16 -26.36
CA GLN A 4 -9.48 -3.29 -25.57
C GLN A 4 -8.01 -3.67 -25.82
N ASN A 5 -7.35 -2.87 -26.65
CA ASN A 5 -6.06 -3.19 -27.24
C ASN A 5 -4.93 -3.02 -26.21
N LEU A 6 -4.65 -4.09 -25.48
CA LEU A 6 -3.64 -4.19 -24.42
C LEU A 6 -2.21 -4.12 -24.99
N GLN A 7 -1.79 -2.91 -25.36
CA GLN A 7 -0.47 -2.65 -25.91
C GLN A 7 0.62 -2.82 -24.85
N ARG A 8 1.62 -3.67 -25.13
CA ARG A 8 2.87 -3.71 -24.35
C ARG A 8 3.82 -2.61 -24.77
N LYS A 9 4.51 -2.01 -23.79
CA LYS A 9 5.50 -0.95 -24.00
C LYS A 9 6.67 -1.15 -23.04
N LEU A 10 7.90 -1.05 -23.53
CA LEU A 10 9.09 -0.83 -22.72
C LEU A 10 9.21 0.68 -22.46
N THR A 11 9.25 1.09 -21.19
CA THR A 11 9.31 2.52 -20.82
C THR A 11 10.10 2.72 -19.53
N THR A 12 10.53 3.95 -19.24
CA THR A 12 11.11 4.28 -17.93
C THR A 12 10.02 4.84 -17.04
N ILE A 13 9.79 4.21 -15.89
CA ILE A 13 8.78 4.61 -14.89
C ILE A 13 9.48 5.32 -13.75
N LEU A 14 9.02 6.53 -13.43
CA LEU A 14 9.35 7.28 -12.23
C LEU A 14 8.14 7.22 -11.28
N VAL A 15 8.39 6.84 -10.03
CA VAL A 15 7.42 6.94 -8.93
C VAL A 15 8.03 7.83 -7.83
N ALA A 16 7.26 8.80 -7.33
CA ALA A 16 7.67 9.61 -6.18
C ALA A 16 6.53 9.76 -5.17
N ASP A 17 6.87 9.84 -3.89
CA ASP A 17 5.90 9.89 -2.78
C ASP A 17 6.35 10.82 -1.64
N VAL A 18 5.41 11.40 -0.90
CA VAL A 18 5.70 12.40 0.15
C VAL A 18 6.05 11.73 1.48
N VAL A 19 7.24 12.04 1.99
CA VAL A 19 7.79 11.47 3.22
C VAL A 19 7.00 11.91 4.45
N GLY A 20 6.12 11.02 4.90
CA GLY A 20 5.28 11.24 6.07
C GLY A 20 4.15 12.22 5.81
N PHE A 21 3.54 12.17 4.62
CA PHE A 21 2.35 12.97 4.27
C PHE A 21 1.30 12.97 5.37
N SER A 22 0.88 11.78 5.85
CA SER A 22 -0.12 11.64 6.92
C SER A 22 0.26 12.37 8.22
N ARG A 23 1.55 12.46 8.56
CA ARG A 23 2.03 13.22 9.74
C ARG A 23 1.99 14.73 9.52
N LEU A 24 2.18 15.19 8.28
CA LEU A 24 2.03 16.61 7.93
C LEU A 24 0.53 16.97 7.96
N THR A 25 -0.31 16.17 7.31
CA THR A 25 -1.77 16.35 7.26
C THR A 25 -2.40 16.32 8.66
N ALA A 26 -1.99 15.40 9.52
CA ALA A 26 -2.47 15.33 10.91
C ALA A 26 -2.03 16.52 11.80
N ASN A 27 -1.00 17.28 11.40
CA ASN A 27 -0.57 18.49 12.09
C ASN A 27 -1.33 19.74 11.60
N ASP A 28 -1.53 19.86 10.29
CA ASP A 28 -2.14 21.02 9.62
C ASP A 28 -2.59 20.57 8.20
N GLU A 29 -3.76 19.94 8.10
CA GLU A 29 -4.31 19.37 6.85
C GLU A 29 -4.43 20.44 5.77
N ASP A 30 -5.05 21.55 6.15
CA ASP A 30 -5.35 22.70 5.32
C ASP A 30 -4.07 23.33 4.75
N TRP A 31 -3.00 23.45 5.54
CA TRP A 31 -1.68 23.85 5.03
C TRP A 31 -1.01 22.75 4.20
N THR A 32 -1.09 21.48 4.60
CA THR A 32 -0.38 20.37 3.94
C THR A 32 -0.91 20.13 2.53
N ILE A 33 -2.23 20.12 2.34
CA ILE A 33 -2.85 20.00 1.01
C ILE A 33 -2.40 21.16 0.11
N ARG A 34 -2.34 22.40 0.63
CA ARG A 34 -1.84 23.56 -0.13
C ARG A 34 -0.35 23.47 -0.43
N ALA A 35 0.49 23.14 0.55
CA ALA A 35 1.94 23.04 0.40
C ALA A 35 2.38 21.89 -0.53
N VAL A 36 1.68 20.75 -0.49
CA VAL A 36 1.89 19.66 -1.45
C VAL A 36 1.35 20.06 -2.83
N GLY A 37 0.23 20.77 -2.94
CA GLY A 37 -0.26 21.33 -4.20
C GLY A 37 0.69 22.34 -4.86
N GLU A 38 1.30 23.24 -4.08
CA GLU A 38 2.36 24.15 -4.52
C GLU A 38 3.56 23.38 -5.11
N VAL A 39 4.06 22.39 -4.38
CA VAL A 39 5.20 21.57 -4.82
C VAL A 39 4.82 20.72 -6.04
N ARG A 40 3.59 20.18 -6.07
CA ARG A 40 3.05 19.37 -7.16
C ARG A 40 3.06 20.13 -8.48
N ALA A 41 2.64 21.41 -8.48
CA ALA A 41 2.65 22.25 -9.68
C ALA A 41 4.06 22.40 -10.27
N ILE A 42 5.07 22.62 -9.42
CA ILE A 42 6.49 22.73 -9.81
C ILE A 42 6.99 21.38 -10.37
N VAL A 43 6.71 20.28 -9.66
CA VAL A 43 7.12 18.92 -10.06
C VAL A 43 6.51 18.52 -11.39
N ASP A 44 5.21 18.77 -11.59
CA ASP A 44 4.52 18.43 -12.82
C ASP A 44 5.02 19.26 -14.01
N GLU A 45 5.53 20.47 -13.79
CA GLU A 45 6.22 21.29 -14.81
C GLU A 45 7.59 20.71 -15.17
N ILE A 46 8.41 20.35 -14.18
CA ILE A 46 9.72 19.71 -14.39
C ILE A 46 9.58 18.39 -15.16
N ILE A 47 8.59 17.56 -14.82
CA ILE A 47 8.35 16.28 -15.52
C ILE A 47 7.99 16.53 -16.99
N ARG A 48 7.09 17.49 -17.28
CA ARG A 48 6.74 17.86 -18.66
C ARG A 48 7.93 18.48 -19.42
N GLY A 49 8.79 19.24 -18.75
CA GLY A 49 9.99 19.84 -19.33
C GLY A 49 11.03 18.82 -19.80
N HIS A 50 11.08 17.64 -19.18
CA HIS A 50 11.91 16.50 -19.58
C HIS A 50 11.16 15.47 -20.46
N GLU A 51 10.14 15.92 -21.20
CA GLU A 51 9.30 15.09 -22.09
C GLU A 51 8.58 13.93 -21.37
N GLY A 52 8.45 14.01 -20.04
CA GLY A 52 7.78 13.00 -19.21
C GLY A 52 6.26 13.10 -19.28
N ARG A 53 5.60 11.95 -19.44
CA ARG A 53 4.13 11.84 -19.39
C ARG A 53 3.70 11.34 -18.01
N ILE A 54 3.04 12.21 -17.25
CA ILE A 54 2.33 11.82 -16.03
C ILE A 54 1.11 10.99 -16.44
N PHE A 55 0.92 9.83 -15.80
CA PHE A 55 -0.12 8.87 -16.21
C PHE A 55 -1.06 8.43 -15.08
N ASN A 56 -0.66 8.58 -13.82
CA ASN A 56 -1.54 8.41 -12.67
C ASN A 56 -1.20 9.44 -11.57
N THR A 57 -2.22 10.03 -10.95
CA THR A 57 -2.10 11.15 -9.99
C THR A 57 -3.05 11.01 -8.79
N GLY A 58 -3.23 9.77 -8.31
CA GLY A 58 -3.96 9.49 -7.08
C GLY A 58 -3.27 10.06 -5.83
N GLY A 59 -3.55 11.33 -5.51
CA GLY A 59 -3.11 12.00 -4.29
C GLY A 59 -1.75 12.71 -4.40
N ASP A 60 -0.98 12.62 -3.31
CA ASP A 60 0.34 13.22 -3.12
C ASP A 60 1.46 12.51 -3.92
N SER A 61 1.22 11.27 -4.34
CA SER A 61 2.12 10.46 -5.15
C SER A 61 2.15 10.85 -6.64
N VAL A 62 3.31 10.71 -7.27
CA VAL A 62 3.62 11.10 -8.65
C VAL A 62 4.00 9.86 -9.45
N LEU A 63 3.24 9.50 -10.48
CA LEU A 63 3.58 8.44 -11.41
C LEU A 63 3.73 9.00 -12.84
N ALA A 64 4.95 8.92 -13.37
CA ALA A 64 5.30 9.45 -14.68
C ALA A 64 6.14 8.46 -15.50
N GLU A 65 6.01 8.50 -16.82
CA GLU A 65 6.83 7.72 -17.74
C GLU A 65 7.68 8.59 -18.67
N PHE A 66 8.84 8.07 -19.06
CA PHE A 66 9.80 8.71 -19.95
C PHE A 66 10.32 7.70 -20.98
N ALA A 67 10.43 8.15 -22.24
CA ALA A 67 11.07 7.35 -23.30
C ALA A 67 12.59 7.18 -23.09
N SER A 68 13.22 8.04 -22.28
CA SER A 68 14.66 8.06 -22.02
C SER A 68 14.96 7.87 -20.52
N PRO A 69 15.75 6.84 -20.13
CA PRO A 69 16.24 6.70 -18.77
C PRO A 69 17.11 7.89 -18.31
N VAL A 70 17.77 8.58 -19.25
CA VAL A 70 18.60 9.75 -18.97
C VAL A 70 17.73 10.95 -18.56
N GLU A 71 16.62 11.17 -19.25
CA GLU A 71 15.72 12.29 -18.92
C GLU A 71 14.86 12.00 -17.68
N ALA A 72 14.47 10.74 -17.43
CA ALA A 72 13.85 10.35 -16.16
C ALA A 72 14.74 10.70 -14.95
N VAL A 73 16.04 10.44 -15.05
CA VAL A 73 16.99 10.73 -13.96
C VAL A 73 17.30 12.22 -13.85
N ARG A 74 17.42 12.97 -14.97
CA ARG A 74 17.54 14.43 -14.92
C ARG A 74 16.33 15.08 -14.28
N SER A 75 15.13 14.71 -14.73
CA SER A 75 13.86 15.17 -14.16
C SER A 75 13.78 14.90 -12.66
N ALA A 76 14.21 13.71 -12.19
CA ALA A 76 14.26 13.39 -10.77
C ALA A 76 15.30 14.20 -9.96
N VAL A 77 16.45 14.51 -10.55
CA VAL A 77 17.47 15.39 -9.93
C VAL A 77 16.93 16.81 -9.78
N ASP A 78 16.34 17.36 -10.84
CA ASP A 78 15.85 18.73 -10.86
C ASP A 78 14.56 18.90 -10.03
N PHE A 79 13.70 17.87 -9.97
CA PHE A 79 12.62 17.71 -8.99
C PHE A 79 13.17 17.84 -7.56
N GLN A 80 14.13 16.99 -7.15
CA GLN A 80 14.67 17.05 -5.80
C GLN A 80 15.43 18.35 -5.51
N ALA A 81 16.04 18.98 -6.51
CA ALA A 81 16.67 20.29 -6.37
C ALA A 81 15.63 21.41 -6.15
N ALA A 82 14.54 21.44 -6.93
CA ALA A 82 13.46 22.42 -6.78
C ALA A 82 12.71 22.25 -5.44
N VAL A 83 12.45 21.00 -5.02
CA VAL A 83 11.88 20.67 -3.71
C VAL A 83 12.81 21.13 -2.58
N ARG A 84 14.12 20.87 -2.68
CA ARG A 84 15.13 21.37 -1.73
C ARG A 84 15.14 22.90 -1.68
N ALA A 85 15.12 23.59 -2.82
CA ALA A 85 15.07 25.05 -2.87
C ALA A 85 13.80 25.63 -2.22
N ARG A 86 12.62 25.07 -2.49
CA ARG A 86 11.35 25.46 -1.83
C ARG A 86 11.42 25.24 -0.32
N ASN A 87 12.02 24.13 0.12
CA ASN A 87 12.15 23.78 1.53
C ASN A 87 13.13 24.68 2.30
N LEU A 88 14.15 25.24 1.66
CA LEU A 88 15.04 26.25 2.30
C LEU A 88 14.29 27.52 2.72
N LEU A 89 13.14 27.82 2.10
CA LEU A 89 12.27 28.94 2.46
C LEU A 89 11.26 28.60 3.58
N ASN A 90 11.26 27.37 4.10
CA ASN A 90 10.30 26.86 5.07
C ASN A 90 11.01 26.30 6.33
N PRO A 91 10.44 26.47 7.54
CA PRO A 91 10.97 25.83 8.74
C PRO A 91 10.84 24.31 8.65
N GLN A 92 11.70 23.57 9.37
CA GLN A 92 11.89 22.12 9.18
C GLN A 92 10.63 21.26 9.35
N ASP A 93 9.69 21.71 10.18
CA ASP A 93 8.37 21.09 10.40
C ASP A 93 7.45 21.22 9.17
N ARG A 94 7.67 22.25 8.34
CA ARG A 94 6.91 22.61 7.13
C ARG A 94 7.67 22.33 5.81
N GLN A 95 8.64 21.41 5.84
CA GLN A 95 9.36 20.94 4.66
C GLN A 95 8.71 19.69 4.05
N ILE A 96 8.28 19.80 2.79
CA ILE A 96 7.72 18.69 2.00
C ILE A 96 8.88 17.94 1.34
N ARG A 97 9.21 16.73 1.79
CA ARG A 97 10.29 15.91 1.18
C ARG A 97 9.69 14.77 0.39
N TYR A 98 10.25 14.50 -0.79
CA TYR A 98 9.89 13.35 -1.62
C TYR A 98 10.97 12.26 -1.55
N ARG A 99 10.57 11.00 -1.70
CA ARG A 99 11.42 9.90 -2.18
C ARG A 99 11.12 9.68 -3.66
N ILE A 100 12.09 9.17 -4.43
CA ILE A 100 11.89 8.84 -5.85
C ILE A 100 12.48 7.45 -6.16
N GLY A 101 11.73 6.63 -6.89
CA GLY A 101 12.14 5.35 -7.45
C GLY A 101 12.04 5.36 -8.97
N ILE A 102 13.07 4.87 -9.68
CA ILE A 102 13.09 4.85 -11.15
C ILE A 102 13.46 3.46 -11.69
N ASN A 103 12.64 2.92 -12.59
CA ASN A 103 12.86 1.63 -13.23
C ASN A 103 12.66 1.70 -14.75
N LEU A 104 13.45 0.92 -15.50
CA LEU A 104 13.23 0.64 -16.92
C LEU A 104 12.70 -0.79 -17.05
N GLY A 105 11.49 -0.95 -17.61
CA GLY A 105 10.86 -2.27 -17.75
C GLY A 105 9.56 -2.27 -18.56
N ASP A 106 9.07 -3.47 -18.87
CA ASP A 106 7.82 -3.67 -19.61
C ASP A 106 6.59 -3.32 -18.77
N VAL A 107 5.65 -2.64 -19.41
CA VAL A 107 4.31 -2.32 -18.88
C VAL A 107 3.23 -2.64 -19.92
N LEU A 108 2.00 -2.80 -19.43
CA LEU A 108 0.79 -2.83 -20.22
C LEU A 108 0.16 -1.44 -20.20
N VAL A 109 -0.07 -0.85 -21.37
CA VAL A 109 -0.86 0.37 -21.51
C VAL A 109 -2.34 -0.01 -21.50
N ARG A 110 -3.14 0.63 -20.65
CA ARG A 110 -4.59 0.48 -20.64
C ARG A 110 -5.25 1.81 -20.33
N ASP A 111 -6.15 2.27 -21.20
CA ASP A 111 -7.01 3.43 -20.97
C ASP A 111 -6.23 4.72 -20.57
N GLY A 112 -4.94 4.80 -20.98
CA GLY A 112 -3.98 5.88 -20.66
C GLY A 112 -3.04 5.59 -19.48
N ASP A 113 -3.41 4.70 -18.57
CA ASP A 113 -2.62 4.26 -17.41
C ASP A 113 -1.60 3.17 -17.81
N LEU A 114 -0.61 2.91 -16.95
CA LEU A 114 0.42 1.88 -17.11
C LEU A 114 0.36 0.87 -15.98
N LEU A 115 0.30 -0.42 -16.32
CA LEU A 115 0.10 -1.51 -15.37
C LEU A 115 1.19 -2.59 -15.51
N GLY A 116 1.45 -3.29 -14.40
CA GLY A 116 2.32 -4.46 -14.35
C GLY A 116 3.67 -4.24 -13.65
N ASP A 117 4.56 -5.21 -13.80
CA ASP A 117 5.75 -5.34 -12.95
C ASP A 117 6.73 -4.18 -13.09
N GLY A 118 6.85 -3.56 -14.26
CA GLY A 118 7.68 -2.37 -14.46
C GLY A 118 7.35 -1.22 -13.49
N VAL A 119 6.06 -0.99 -13.23
CA VAL A 119 5.56 0.01 -12.27
C VAL A 119 5.75 -0.46 -10.83
N ASN A 120 5.47 -1.75 -10.56
CA ASN A 120 5.67 -2.35 -9.24
C ASN A 120 7.13 -2.24 -8.76
N VAL A 121 8.12 -2.43 -9.65
CA VAL A 121 9.55 -2.24 -9.33
C VAL A 121 9.84 -0.79 -8.96
N ALA A 122 9.38 0.19 -9.77
CA ALA A 122 9.63 1.61 -9.51
C ALA A 122 9.06 2.05 -8.16
N ALA A 123 7.83 1.64 -7.84
CA ALA A 123 7.19 1.90 -6.54
C ALA A 123 7.87 1.20 -5.35
N ARG A 124 8.69 0.17 -5.56
CA ARG A 124 9.50 -0.44 -4.49
C ARG A 124 10.86 0.22 -4.34
N LEU A 125 11.46 0.69 -5.43
CA LEU A 125 12.68 1.50 -5.38
C LEU A 125 12.42 2.83 -4.67
N GLU A 126 11.25 3.44 -4.86
CA GLU A 126 10.83 4.64 -4.11
C GLU A 126 10.91 4.40 -2.59
N THR A 127 10.36 3.28 -2.09
CA THR A 127 10.43 2.92 -0.66
C THR A 127 11.84 2.61 -0.14
N LEU A 128 12.83 2.44 -1.03
CA LEU A 128 14.24 2.22 -0.70
C LEU A 128 15.08 3.51 -0.74
N ALA A 129 14.53 4.63 -1.22
CA ALA A 129 15.22 5.90 -1.24
C ALA A 129 15.21 6.59 0.13
N GLU A 130 16.29 7.29 0.48
CA GLU A 130 16.29 8.21 1.61
C GLU A 130 15.39 9.45 1.35
N PRO A 131 14.85 10.12 2.38
CA PRO A 131 14.06 11.35 2.23
C PRO A 131 14.83 12.49 1.53
N GLY A 132 14.43 12.84 0.31
CA GLY A 132 15.13 13.79 -0.56
C GLY A 132 16.13 13.14 -1.53
N GLY A 133 16.23 11.81 -1.56
CA GLY A 133 17.08 11.02 -2.44
C GLY A 133 16.33 10.36 -3.61
N ILE A 134 17.07 9.61 -4.42
CA ILE A 134 16.57 8.88 -5.59
C ILE A 134 17.19 7.47 -5.56
N CYS A 135 16.36 6.44 -5.74
CA CYS A 135 16.79 5.07 -5.95
C CYS A 135 16.47 4.63 -7.38
N ILE A 136 17.41 3.97 -8.05
CA ILE A 136 17.25 3.51 -9.44
C ILE A 136 17.52 2.01 -9.56
N SER A 137 16.87 1.35 -10.52
CA SER A 137 17.17 -0.03 -10.89
C SER A 137 18.54 -0.13 -11.58
N GLY A 138 19.13 -1.33 -11.58
CA GLY A 138 20.29 -1.65 -12.40
C GLY A 138 20.05 -1.40 -13.89
N THR A 139 18.85 -1.71 -14.41
CA THR A 139 18.51 -1.44 -15.81
C THR A 139 18.53 0.05 -16.16
N VAL A 140 18.23 0.95 -15.22
CA VAL A 140 18.41 2.40 -15.40
C VAL A 140 19.89 2.78 -15.25
N TRP A 141 20.60 2.24 -14.26
CA TRP A 141 22.03 2.50 -14.04
C TRP A 141 22.87 2.17 -15.29
N ASP A 142 22.65 0.99 -15.89
CA ASP A 142 23.31 0.54 -17.12
C ASP A 142 23.13 1.53 -18.29
N HIS A 143 21.99 2.25 -18.31
CA HIS A 143 21.67 3.20 -19.37
C HIS A 143 22.16 4.63 -19.12
N ILE A 144 22.48 5.02 -17.88
CA ILE A 144 22.95 6.37 -17.52
C ILE A 144 24.44 6.44 -17.17
N HIS A 145 25.08 5.31 -16.82
CA HIS A 145 26.49 5.28 -16.46
C HIS A 145 27.36 5.80 -17.61
N GLY A 146 28.32 6.68 -17.30
CA GLY A 146 29.14 7.39 -18.29
C GLY A 146 28.43 8.51 -19.06
N LYS A 147 27.11 8.70 -18.90
CA LYS A 147 26.33 9.78 -19.55
C LYS A 147 25.91 10.90 -18.59
N LEU A 148 25.76 10.59 -17.30
CA LEU A 148 25.44 11.55 -16.25
C LEU A 148 26.52 11.52 -15.16
N THR A 149 27.09 12.69 -14.83
CA THR A 149 28.10 12.87 -13.77
C THR A 149 27.43 12.96 -12.40
N ILE A 150 26.77 11.90 -11.98
CA ILE A 150 26.05 11.79 -10.71
C ILE A 150 26.73 10.72 -9.85
N ALA A 151 27.07 11.06 -8.60
CA ALA A 151 27.62 10.11 -7.65
C ALA A 151 26.53 9.14 -7.17
N TYR A 152 26.88 7.87 -6.98
CA TYR A 152 25.93 6.82 -6.59
C TYR A 152 26.53 5.86 -5.56
N VAL A 153 25.65 5.08 -4.92
CA VAL A 153 25.99 3.94 -4.05
C VAL A 153 25.29 2.71 -4.62
N ASP A 154 26.04 1.63 -4.88
CA ASP A 154 25.46 0.33 -5.20
C ASP A 154 24.86 -0.29 -3.93
N MET A 155 23.57 -0.64 -3.97
CA MET A 155 22.83 -1.25 -2.87
C MET A 155 22.77 -2.78 -3.02
N GLY A 156 23.35 -3.34 -4.08
CA GLY A 156 23.28 -4.76 -4.41
C GLY A 156 21.86 -5.23 -4.75
N ASP A 157 21.66 -6.53 -4.68
CA ASP A 157 20.41 -7.21 -5.00
C ASP A 157 19.35 -7.03 -3.89
N GLN A 158 18.24 -6.37 -4.23
CA GLN A 158 17.14 -6.10 -3.32
C GLN A 158 15.96 -7.06 -3.58
N PHE A 159 15.51 -7.75 -2.52
CA PHE A 159 14.35 -8.65 -2.58
C PHE A 159 13.06 -7.88 -2.25
N VAL A 160 12.23 -7.63 -3.27
CA VAL A 160 11.02 -6.82 -3.14
C VAL A 160 9.75 -7.68 -3.29
N LYS A 161 8.73 -7.37 -2.48
CA LYS A 161 7.50 -8.19 -2.37
C LYS A 161 6.81 -8.37 -3.74
N ASN A 162 6.39 -9.62 -4.00
CA ASN A 162 5.73 -10.10 -5.22
C ASN A 162 6.61 -10.17 -6.49
N ILE A 163 7.93 -9.95 -6.41
CA ILE A 163 8.82 -10.08 -7.57
C ILE A 163 9.74 -11.30 -7.36
N PRO A 164 9.74 -12.32 -8.26
CA PRO A 164 10.40 -13.61 -8.02
C PRO A 164 11.92 -13.60 -8.29
N ARG A 165 12.48 -12.46 -8.72
CA ARG A 165 13.92 -12.24 -8.91
C ARG A 165 14.32 -10.98 -8.14
N PRO A 166 15.51 -10.93 -7.52
CA PRO A 166 16.00 -9.71 -6.91
C PRO A 166 16.18 -8.61 -7.97
N VAL A 167 16.12 -7.36 -7.52
CA VAL A 167 16.38 -6.17 -8.34
C VAL A 167 17.64 -5.50 -7.80
N ARG A 168 18.73 -5.47 -8.58
CA ARG A 168 19.90 -4.66 -8.23
C ARG A 168 19.48 -3.19 -8.19
N ALA A 169 19.83 -2.50 -7.10
CA ALA A 169 19.41 -1.12 -6.87
C ALA A 169 20.62 -0.21 -6.59
N PHE A 170 20.48 1.08 -6.91
CA PHE A 170 21.49 2.11 -6.65
C PHE A 170 20.84 3.36 -6.07
N HIS A 171 21.46 3.98 -5.07
CA HIS A 171 21.04 5.28 -4.52
C HIS A 171 21.89 6.41 -5.12
N LEU A 172 21.25 7.46 -5.63
CA LEU A 172 21.93 8.63 -6.20
C LEU A 172 22.18 9.69 -5.12
N ARG A 173 23.45 10.10 -4.99
CA ARG A 173 23.90 11.12 -4.04
C ARG A 173 23.75 12.52 -4.64
N LEU A 174 22.69 13.21 -4.23
CA LEU A 174 22.44 14.60 -4.60
C LEU A 174 23.21 15.55 -3.67
N GLY A 175 24.41 15.94 -4.09
CA GLY A 175 25.16 17.06 -3.50
C GLY A 175 25.04 18.32 -4.35
N ASP A 176 25.20 19.49 -3.72
CA ASP A 176 25.23 20.77 -4.43
C ASP A 176 26.56 20.90 -5.20
N SER A 177 26.53 20.54 -6.49
CA SER A 177 27.54 20.77 -7.55
C SER A 177 28.97 20.23 -7.33
N HIS A 178 29.37 19.30 -8.21
CA HIS A 178 30.76 18.95 -8.58
C HIS A 178 31.73 18.56 -7.45
N ALA A 179 31.75 17.28 -7.10
CA ALA A 179 32.90 16.62 -6.46
C ALA A 179 33.29 15.36 -7.24
N VAL A 180 34.43 15.42 -7.94
CA VAL A 180 35.02 14.29 -8.68
C VAL A 180 35.90 13.47 -7.73
N PRO A 181 35.82 12.12 -7.71
CA PRO A 181 36.86 11.29 -7.11
C PRO A 181 38.14 11.46 -7.93
N ALA A 182 39.21 11.97 -7.32
CA ALA A 182 40.41 12.38 -8.05
C ALA A 182 41.08 11.22 -8.80
N ASP A 183 41.23 11.35 -10.11
CA ASP A 183 42.35 10.77 -10.86
C ASP A 183 43.52 11.77 -10.88
N ASP A 184 44.74 11.27 -11.06
CA ASP A 184 45.97 11.99 -10.76
C ASP A 184 46.54 12.78 -11.95
N ARG A 185 47.30 13.84 -11.63
CA ARG A 185 48.16 14.75 -12.43
C ARG A 185 47.61 16.16 -12.73
N GLY A 186 48.37 17.18 -12.30
CA GLY A 186 48.60 18.41 -13.08
C GLY A 186 48.02 19.72 -12.52
N ALA A 187 48.90 20.58 -12.00
CA ALA A 187 48.64 22.00 -11.68
C ALA A 187 49.06 22.92 -12.88
N PRO A 188 48.99 24.28 -12.86
CA PRO A 188 48.67 25.17 -11.73
C PRO A 188 47.84 26.47 -11.98
N ALA A 189 47.29 26.99 -10.87
CA ALA A 189 47.17 28.40 -10.43
C ALA A 189 46.75 29.57 -11.38
N ARG A 190 45.78 30.38 -10.90
CA ARG A 190 45.97 31.84 -10.73
C ARG A 190 45.04 32.51 -9.71
N GLU A 191 45.56 33.58 -9.10
CA GLU A 191 45.02 34.40 -8.00
C GLU A 191 43.80 35.27 -8.40
N ALA A 192 42.78 35.38 -7.52
CA ALA A 192 42.41 36.57 -6.70
C ALA A 192 41.64 37.69 -7.47
N ILE A 193 40.99 38.72 -6.89
CA ILE A 193 40.99 39.38 -5.56
C ILE A 193 39.54 39.78 -5.19
N ALA A 194 39.24 39.98 -3.89
CA ALA A 194 38.13 40.82 -3.41
C ALA A 194 38.66 41.87 -2.40
N PRO A 195 38.04 43.07 -2.28
CA PRO A 195 37.44 43.40 -0.98
C PRO A 195 36.19 44.33 -1.01
N ALA A 196 35.61 44.52 0.18
CA ALA A 196 34.39 45.26 0.48
C ALA A 196 34.57 46.79 0.67
N ALA A 197 33.44 47.53 0.77
CA ALA A 197 33.24 48.60 1.77
C ALA A 197 31.74 49.01 1.97
N LYS A 198 31.43 49.59 3.14
CA LYS A 198 30.25 50.42 3.50
C LYS A 198 30.79 51.84 3.87
N PRO A 199 30.13 52.81 4.57
CA PRO A 199 28.75 52.91 5.13
C PRO A 199 28.14 54.36 5.00
N SER A 200 27.30 54.76 5.98
CA SER A 200 26.86 56.14 6.35
C SER A 200 25.70 56.77 5.54
N ALA A 201 24.81 57.63 6.09
CA ALA A 201 24.42 57.89 7.49
C ALA A 201 23.02 58.59 7.59
N THR A 202 22.46 58.65 8.80
CA THR A 202 21.22 59.38 9.22
C THR A 202 21.49 60.89 9.44
N PRO A 203 20.51 61.84 9.70
CA PRO A 203 19.61 61.82 10.88
C PRO A 203 18.25 62.60 10.89
N SER A 204 17.32 62.16 11.76
CA SER A 204 16.26 62.99 12.45
C SER A 204 15.19 63.68 11.57
N VAL A 205 14.05 64.24 12.02
CA VAL A 205 13.34 64.46 13.32
C VAL A 205 11.80 64.27 13.04
N ARG A 206 10.76 64.38 13.90
CA ARG A 206 10.49 64.75 15.32
C ARG A 206 9.19 64.04 15.80
N ARG A 207 8.88 64.02 17.11
CA ARG A 207 7.57 63.56 17.64
C ARG A 207 6.48 64.65 17.63
N ARG A 208 5.21 64.24 17.50
CA ARG A 208 4.09 64.74 18.35
C ARG A 208 3.05 63.63 18.58
N ARG A 209 2.28 63.72 19.67
CA ARG A 209 1.19 62.80 20.07
C ARG A 209 -0.14 63.55 20.06
N VAL A 210 -1.23 62.88 19.65
CA VAL A 210 -2.62 63.21 20.04
C VAL A 210 -3.45 61.92 20.06
N ALA A 211 -4.44 61.84 20.96
CA ALA A 211 -5.37 60.72 21.16
C ALA A 211 -6.42 61.15 22.22
N PRO A 212 -7.51 60.39 22.47
CA PRO A 212 -8.29 59.48 21.60
C PRO A 212 -9.77 59.95 21.49
N TRP A 213 -10.72 59.04 21.16
CA TRP A 213 -12.05 58.80 21.80
C TRP A 213 -13.16 58.38 20.80
N LEU A 214 -13.71 57.16 21.00
CA LEU A 214 -15.05 56.65 20.62
C LEU A 214 -15.42 56.56 19.10
N ALA A 215 -16.28 55.64 18.67
CA ALA A 215 -17.43 55.02 19.35
C ALA A 215 -17.59 53.49 19.22
N LEU A 216 -18.42 52.91 20.10
CA LEU A 216 -18.89 51.51 20.04
C LEU A 216 -20.12 51.38 19.12
N GLY A 217 -20.32 50.20 18.51
CA GLY A 217 -21.54 49.94 17.73
C GLY A 217 -21.84 48.51 17.26
N VAL A 218 -20.95 47.51 17.45
CA VAL A 218 -21.07 46.19 16.74
C VAL A 218 -21.13 44.96 17.67
N VAL A 219 -20.73 45.08 18.94
CA VAL A 219 -20.42 43.91 19.80
C VAL A 219 -21.65 43.05 20.18
N ALA A 220 -22.86 43.60 20.16
CA ALA A 220 -24.06 42.93 20.71
C ALA A 220 -24.53 41.69 19.93
N VAL A 221 -24.21 41.56 18.64
CA VAL A 221 -24.67 40.41 17.81
C VAL A 221 -23.75 39.17 17.97
N ALA A 222 -22.49 39.38 18.32
CA ALA A 222 -21.48 38.31 18.33
C ALA A 222 -21.73 37.22 19.39
N VAL A 223 -22.30 37.59 20.55
CA VAL A 223 -22.41 36.69 21.72
C VAL A 223 -23.47 35.60 21.51
N ALA A 224 -24.60 35.91 20.85
CA ALA A 224 -25.65 34.93 20.56
C ALA A 224 -25.22 33.93 19.47
N ALA A 225 -24.54 34.40 18.43
CA ALA A 225 -24.05 33.53 17.35
C ALA A 225 -22.91 32.60 17.83
N GLY A 226 -21.95 33.14 18.60
CA GLY A 226 -20.81 32.38 19.11
C GLY A 226 -21.20 31.21 20.05
N GLY A 227 -22.27 31.37 20.83
CA GLY A 227 -22.76 30.29 21.71
C GLY A 227 -23.29 29.07 20.95
N TRP A 228 -23.87 29.26 19.77
CA TRP A 228 -24.39 28.16 18.94
C TRP A 228 -23.28 27.43 18.18
N THR A 229 -22.34 28.18 17.59
CA THR A 229 -21.20 27.58 16.87
C THR A 229 -20.25 26.85 17.82
N TRP A 230 -19.93 27.40 19.00
CA TRP A 230 -19.04 26.75 19.96
C TRP A 230 -19.62 25.43 20.50
N ARG A 231 -20.93 25.34 20.71
CA ARG A 231 -21.59 24.10 21.15
C ARG A 231 -21.63 23.02 20.07
N ASN A 232 -21.58 23.36 18.79
CA ASN A 232 -21.45 22.38 17.70
C ASN A 232 -19.98 22.02 17.41
N SER A 233 -19.04 22.91 17.74
CA SER A 233 -17.57 22.72 17.60
C SER A 233 -16.96 21.71 18.60
N LEU A 234 -17.76 21.14 19.49
CA LEU A 234 -17.38 20.02 20.38
C LEU A 234 -18.02 18.68 19.94
N ARG A 235 -18.52 18.60 18.71
CA ARG A 235 -18.56 17.31 18.00
C ARG A 235 -17.13 17.04 17.54
N SER A 236 -16.47 16.06 18.15
CA SER A 236 -15.21 15.53 17.63
C SER A 236 -15.39 15.19 16.15
N ALA A 237 -14.51 15.67 15.28
CA ALA A 237 -14.44 15.13 13.93
C ALA A 237 -14.11 13.63 14.05
N GLU A 238 -14.97 12.78 13.53
CA GLU A 238 -14.73 11.33 13.55
C GLU A 238 -13.51 11.05 12.66
N PRO A 239 -12.47 10.37 13.18
CA PRO A 239 -11.24 10.15 12.41
C PRO A 239 -11.56 9.38 11.14
N SER A 240 -10.93 9.73 10.03
CA SER A 240 -11.29 9.12 8.75
C SER A 240 -11.06 7.61 8.78
N LEU A 241 -11.83 6.87 7.98
CA LEU A 241 -11.72 5.42 7.83
C LEU A 241 -10.26 4.95 7.73
N LYS A 242 -9.41 5.70 7.01
CA LYS A 242 -8.02 5.35 6.76
C LYS A 242 -7.14 5.53 8.01
N GLU A 243 -7.23 6.68 8.67
CA GLU A 243 -6.47 6.98 9.90
C GLU A 243 -6.90 6.07 11.04
N ALA A 244 -8.22 5.90 11.18
CA ALA A 244 -8.79 5.00 12.16
C ALA A 244 -8.25 3.58 11.95
N LEU A 245 -8.29 3.06 10.72
CA LEU A 245 -7.85 1.70 10.39
C LEU A 245 -6.33 1.48 10.50
N ASP A 246 -5.47 2.42 10.11
CA ASP A 246 -4.02 2.25 10.31
C ASP A 246 -3.68 2.08 11.80
N ALA A 247 -4.31 2.87 12.67
CA ALA A 247 -4.09 2.75 14.11
C ALA A 247 -4.48 1.35 14.62
N ARG A 248 -5.58 0.76 14.14
CA ARG A 248 -5.98 -0.62 14.51
C ARG A 248 -5.02 -1.66 13.95
N LEU A 249 -4.52 -1.48 12.73
CA LEU A 249 -3.48 -2.34 12.16
C LEU A 249 -2.15 -2.25 12.92
N ALA A 250 -1.74 -1.05 13.33
CA ALA A 250 -0.53 -0.83 14.12
C ALA A 250 -0.61 -1.50 15.51
N SER A 251 -1.80 -1.48 16.12
CA SER A 251 -2.08 -2.14 17.41
C SER A 251 -2.22 -3.67 17.27
N ALA A 252 -2.97 -4.17 16.29
CA ALA A 252 -3.25 -5.60 16.14
C ALA A 252 -2.12 -6.40 15.46
N ALA A 253 -1.30 -5.75 14.62
CA ALA A 253 -0.20 -6.36 13.88
C ALA A 253 1.08 -5.49 13.98
N PRO A 254 1.70 -5.33 15.17
CA PRO A 254 2.86 -4.45 15.37
C PRO A 254 4.12 -4.90 14.61
N GLY A 255 4.19 -6.14 14.14
CA GLY A 255 5.24 -6.62 13.22
C GLY A 255 5.05 -6.17 11.75
N MET A 256 3.94 -5.50 11.42
CA MET A 256 3.63 -5.01 10.08
C MET A 256 4.21 -3.61 9.86
N SER A 257 5.13 -3.49 8.90
CA SER A 257 5.79 -2.22 8.58
C SER A 257 4.78 -1.16 8.10
N GLU A 258 5.07 0.11 8.38
CA GLU A 258 4.19 1.24 8.05
C GLU A 258 3.78 1.30 6.57
N PRO A 259 4.68 1.12 5.57
CA PRO A 259 4.28 1.03 4.16
C PRO A 259 3.37 -0.16 3.84
N ALA A 260 3.49 -1.26 4.59
CA ALA A 260 2.63 -2.44 4.41
C ALA A 260 1.23 -2.22 5.02
N ARG A 261 1.14 -1.57 6.19
CA ARG A 261 -0.14 -1.17 6.78
C ARG A 261 -0.85 -0.15 5.89
N PHE A 262 -0.15 0.91 5.48
CA PHE A 262 -0.67 1.91 4.54
C PHE A 262 -1.21 1.27 3.26
N ALA A 263 -0.45 0.35 2.63
CA ALA A 263 -0.93 -0.38 1.45
C ALA A 263 -2.20 -1.20 1.72
N ALA A 264 -2.32 -1.84 2.89
CA ALA A 264 -3.53 -2.57 3.28
C ALA A 264 -4.73 -1.64 3.55
N VAL A 265 -4.50 -0.46 4.14
CA VAL A 265 -5.52 0.58 4.36
C VAL A 265 -6.02 1.14 3.03
N GLN A 266 -5.12 1.51 2.11
CA GLN A 266 -5.51 2.03 0.80
C GLN A 266 -6.25 0.95 -0.03
N GLN A 267 -5.75 -0.30 -0.01
CA GLN A 267 -6.45 -1.43 -0.64
C GLN A 267 -7.86 -1.59 -0.05
N TYR A 268 -8.01 -1.62 1.27
CA TYR A 268 -9.32 -1.78 1.92
C TYR A 268 -10.28 -0.63 1.61
N ALA A 269 -9.80 0.62 1.62
CA ALA A 269 -10.60 1.77 1.25
C ALA A 269 -11.13 1.65 -0.20
N ALA A 270 -10.33 1.13 -1.13
CA ALA A 270 -10.70 0.92 -2.53
C ALA A 270 -11.54 -0.34 -2.82
N LEU A 271 -11.73 -1.25 -1.85
CA LEU A 271 -12.62 -2.40 -2.03
C LEU A 271 -14.10 -1.98 -2.14
N PRO A 272 -14.93 -2.70 -2.93
CA PRO A 272 -16.39 -2.54 -2.93
C PRO A 272 -17.02 -2.73 -1.55
N GLU A 273 -18.23 -2.19 -1.37
CA GLU A 273 -19.03 -2.32 -0.14
C GLU A 273 -19.38 -3.79 0.19
N HIS A 274 -19.93 -3.98 1.39
CA HIS A 274 -20.01 -5.26 2.10
C HIS A 274 -18.61 -5.89 2.19
N LYS A 275 -17.69 -5.12 2.79
CA LYS A 275 -16.28 -5.46 3.02
C LYS A 275 -15.94 -5.52 4.49
N ALA A 276 -14.96 -6.33 4.83
CA ALA A 276 -14.44 -6.38 6.20
C ALA A 276 -12.95 -6.74 6.19
N LEU A 277 -12.25 -6.40 7.26
CA LEU A 277 -10.83 -6.69 7.44
C LEU A 277 -10.56 -7.19 8.86
N ALA A 278 -9.77 -8.26 8.95
CA ALA A 278 -9.36 -8.91 10.19
C ALA A 278 -7.84 -9.17 10.22
N SER A 279 -7.28 -9.35 11.40
CA SER A 279 -5.88 -9.74 11.62
C SER A 279 -5.80 -10.92 12.58
N PRO A 280 -4.82 -11.84 12.47
CA PRO A 280 -4.45 -12.66 13.61
C PRO A 280 -3.74 -11.78 14.67
N THR A 281 -3.68 -12.26 15.91
CA THR A 281 -2.99 -11.58 17.03
C THR A 281 -1.56 -12.09 17.27
N SER A 282 -1.05 -12.95 16.38
CA SER A 282 0.09 -13.82 16.65
C SER A 282 1.46 -13.22 16.33
N GLY A 283 1.98 -12.39 17.25
CA GLY A 283 3.41 -12.27 17.53
C GLY A 283 4.26 -11.42 16.57
N ALA A 284 5.13 -10.57 17.14
CA ALA A 284 5.97 -9.62 16.41
C ALA A 284 7.18 -10.22 15.65
N THR A 285 7.14 -11.51 15.29
CA THR A 285 8.29 -12.26 14.73
C THR A 285 8.04 -12.88 13.34
N ALA A 286 6.86 -12.66 12.76
CA ALA A 286 6.51 -13.14 11.42
C ALA A 286 5.83 -12.04 10.61
N ALA A 287 5.94 -12.10 9.28
CA ALA A 287 5.28 -11.16 8.37
C ALA A 287 3.77 -11.44 8.27
N VAL A 288 3.03 -11.04 9.31
CA VAL A 288 1.57 -11.07 9.37
C VAL A 288 1.00 -10.05 8.36
N TYR A 289 -0.06 -10.46 7.65
CA TYR A 289 -0.82 -9.60 6.76
C TYR A 289 -2.31 -9.69 7.15
N PRO A 290 -3.04 -8.56 7.15
CA PRO A 290 -4.47 -8.59 7.40
C PRO A 290 -5.19 -9.33 6.28
N TRP A 291 -6.23 -10.05 6.67
CA TRP A 291 -7.16 -10.73 5.78
C TRP A 291 -8.33 -9.81 5.46
N ASN A 292 -8.77 -9.76 4.20
CA ASN A 292 -9.90 -8.92 3.78
C ASN A 292 -10.92 -9.70 2.94
N THR A 293 -12.13 -9.14 2.84
CA THR A 293 -13.18 -9.57 1.90
C THR A 293 -14.02 -8.36 1.51
N SER A 294 -14.78 -8.45 0.41
CA SER A 294 -15.57 -7.35 -0.19
C SER A 294 -16.66 -7.89 -1.10
N ALA A 295 -17.59 -7.02 -1.52
CA ALA A 295 -18.68 -7.35 -2.45
C ALA A 295 -19.58 -8.50 -1.97
N ARG A 296 -19.70 -8.67 -0.64
CA ARG A 296 -20.53 -9.72 -0.04
C ARG A 296 -22.03 -9.39 -0.16
N PRO A 297 -22.94 -10.34 0.13
CA PRO A 297 -24.38 -10.05 0.12
C PRO A 297 -24.79 -9.01 1.17
N THR A 298 -24.11 -8.98 2.32
CA THR A 298 -24.32 -8.02 3.43
C THR A 298 -23.01 -7.77 4.18
N SER A 299 -22.97 -6.68 4.96
CA SER A 299 -21.91 -6.37 5.94
C SER A 299 -21.70 -7.48 6.96
N ASP A 300 -22.77 -8.14 7.44
CA ASP A 300 -22.66 -9.27 8.37
C ASP A 300 -22.02 -10.50 7.72
N ASN A 301 -22.33 -10.78 6.44
CA ASN A 301 -21.62 -11.83 5.70
C ASN A 301 -20.15 -11.48 5.45
N ALA A 302 -19.81 -10.19 5.35
CA ALA A 302 -18.41 -9.74 5.28
C ALA A 302 -17.68 -9.95 6.61
N ARG A 303 -18.30 -9.56 7.72
CA ARG A 303 -17.81 -9.80 9.09
C ARG A 303 -17.53 -11.27 9.35
N GLU A 304 -18.51 -12.14 9.08
CA GLU A 304 -18.40 -13.58 9.30
C GLU A 304 -17.30 -14.18 8.41
N ALA A 305 -17.33 -13.91 7.11
CA ALA A 305 -16.41 -14.52 6.15
C ALA A 305 -14.97 -14.01 6.27
N VAL A 306 -14.73 -12.77 6.72
CA VAL A 306 -13.35 -12.29 6.94
C VAL A 306 -12.70 -12.95 8.16
N LEU A 307 -13.46 -13.14 9.26
CA LEU A 307 -12.98 -13.81 10.45
C LEU A 307 -12.72 -15.30 10.17
N GLU A 308 -13.62 -15.96 9.44
CA GLU A 308 -13.44 -17.35 9.03
C GLU A 308 -12.27 -17.53 8.06
N GLY A 309 -12.17 -16.70 7.03
CA GLY A 309 -11.04 -16.75 6.09
C GLY A 309 -9.70 -16.49 6.78
N CYS A 310 -9.66 -15.55 7.72
CA CYS A 310 -8.48 -15.27 8.54
C CYS A 310 -8.10 -16.46 9.44
N GLN A 311 -9.07 -17.06 10.15
CA GLN A 311 -8.84 -18.19 11.03
C GLN A 311 -8.48 -19.48 10.26
N VAL A 312 -9.07 -19.73 9.08
CA VAL A 312 -8.66 -20.86 8.22
C VAL A 312 -7.33 -20.58 7.54
N ASN A 313 -6.94 -19.32 7.29
CA ASN A 313 -5.59 -19.00 6.84
C ASN A 313 -4.56 -19.27 7.97
N TYR A 314 -4.70 -18.62 9.12
CA TYR A 314 -3.68 -18.60 10.18
C TYR A 314 -3.75 -19.76 11.20
N GLY A 315 -4.89 -20.45 11.32
CA GLY A 315 -5.08 -21.58 12.26
C GLY A 315 -5.41 -21.16 13.69
N THR A 316 -5.38 -19.86 13.97
CA THR A 316 -5.75 -19.23 15.25
C THR A 316 -6.94 -18.29 15.05
N PRO A 317 -7.76 -18.04 16.09
CA PRO A 317 -8.77 -16.97 16.08
C PRO A 317 -8.19 -15.62 15.63
N CYS A 318 -9.01 -14.82 14.95
CA CYS A 318 -8.63 -13.50 14.45
C CYS A 318 -9.46 -12.39 15.09
N VAL A 319 -8.95 -11.17 15.02
CA VAL A 319 -9.59 -9.94 15.50
C VAL A 319 -10.18 -9.18 14.32
N LEU A 320 -11.42 -8.72 14.46
CA LEU A 320 -12.09 -7.84 13.51
C LEU A 320 -11.56 -6.42 13.70
N LEU A 321 -11.12 -5.76 12.63
CA LEU A 321 -10.63 -4.38 12.71
C LEU A 321 -11.64 -3.38 12.12
N VAL A 322 -12.40 -3.76 11.09
CA VAL A 322 -13.38 -2.91 10.42
C VAL A 322 -14.41 -3.72 9.62
N VAL A 323 -15.64 -3.20 9.52
CA VAL A 323 -16.67 -3.63 8.56
C VAL A 323 -17.19 -2.39 7.83
N ASP A 324 -17.15 -2.39 6.50
CA ASP A 324 -17.41 -1.26 5.60
C ASP A 324 -16.66 0.02 6.01
N ASN A 325 -17.33 0.89 6.78
CA ASN A 325 -16.77 2.12 7.35
C ASN A 325 -16.71 2.10 8.89
N ASP A 326 -17.31 1.10 9.56
CA ASP A 326 -17.33 0.91 11.02
C ASP A 326 -16.01 0.30 11.51
N VAL A 327 -15.06 1.16 11.88
CA VAL A 327 -13.76 0.76 12.43
C VAL A 327 -13.89 0.46 13.91
N GLN A 328 -13.63 -0.80 14.29
CA GLN A 328 -13.82 -1.29 15.64
C GLN A 328 -13.03 -0.44 16.67
N PRO A 329 -13.55 -0.22 17.89
CA PRO A 329 -12.88 0.58 18.90
C PRO A 329 -11.53 -0.03 19.30
N MET A 330 -10.60 0.80 19.78
CA MET A 330 -9.37 0.29 20.37
C MET A 330 -9.68 -0.53 21.64
N PRO A 331 -8.97 -1.65 21.87
CA PRO A 331 -9.13 -2.43 23.10
C PRO A 331 -8.73 -1.61 24.33
N ALA A 332 -9.58 -1.57 25.35
CA ALA A 332 -9.41 -0.72 26.53
C ALA A 332 -8.15 -0.99 27.38
N ASN A 333 -7.51 -2.16 27.19
CA ASN A 333 -6.29 -2.60 27.89
C ASN A 333 -5.20 -3.02 26.88
N ASP A 334 -5.17 -2.46 25.67
CA ASP A 334 -4.33 -2.84 24.51
C ASP A 334 -4.48 -4.30 24.01
N ALA A 335 -5.22 -5.14 24.74
CA ALA A 335 -5.46 -6.55 24.43
C ALA A 335 -6.68 -6.76 23.52
N TRP A 336 -6.44 -7.07 22.25
CA TRP A 336 -7.49 -7.41 21.30
C TRP A 336 -8.18 -8.74 21.60
N ILE A 337 -9.52 -8.76 21.56
CA ILE A 337 -10.33 -9.97 21.75
C ILE A 337 -10.53 -10.67 20.41
N ALA A 338 -9.82 -11.78 20.21
CA ALA A 338 -9.97 -12.62 19.02
C ALA A 338 -11.28 -13.42 19.04
N GLN A 339 -11.98 -13.46 17.91
CA GLN A 339 -13.24 -14.16 17.72
C GLN A 339 -12.96 -15.56 17.14
N ASP A 340 -13.35 -16.61 17.86
CA ASP A 340 -13.26 -17.99 17.39
C ASP A 340 -14.48 -18.34 16.53
N MET A 341 -14.26 -18.80 15.31
CA MET A 341 -15.32 -19.04 14.33
C MET A 341 -15.68 -20.54 14.24
N PRO A 342 -16.86 -20.98 14.74
CA PRO A 342 -17.15 -22.40 14.97
C PRO A 342 -17.07 -23.29 13.72
N ARG A 343 -17.49 -22.81 12.54
CA ARG A 343 -17.44 -23.60 11.29
C ARG A 343 -16.02 -24.01 10.93
N THR A 344 -15.02 -23.18 11.26
CA THR A 344 -13.58 -23.50 11.05
C THR A 344 -13.09 -24.67 11.89
N ARG A 345 -13.82 -25.02 12.96
CA ARG A 345 -13.59 -26.17 13.85
C ARG A 345 -14.55 -27.32 13.63
N TYR A 346 -15.49 -27.22 12.68
CA TYR A 346 -16.51 -28.23 12.44
C TYR A 346 -15.91 -29.59 12.03
N ARG A 347 -16.48 -30.68 12.56
CA ARG A 347 -16.01 -32.07 12.39
C ARG A 347 -17.14 -33.07 12.11
N GLY A 348 -18.36 -32.59 11.88
CA GLY A 348 -19.54 -33.42 11.61
C GLY A 348 -19.59 -33.93 10.18
N ASN A 349 -20.80 -34.28 9.74
CA ASN A 349 -21.06 -34.69 8.36
C ASN A 349 -21.00 -33.49 7.42
N PHE A 350 -20.58 -33.69 6.17
CA PHE A 350 -20.50 -32.65 5.16
C PHE A 350 -21.86 -31.96 4.98
N ASN A 351 -21.87 -30.65 5.20
CA ASN A 351 -23.01 -29.77 5.02
C ASN A 351 -22.51 -28.50 4.32
N PRO A 352 -23.08 -28.08 3.17
CA PRO A 352 -22.71 -26.85 2.48
C PRO A 352 -22.80 -25.59 3.38
N ALA A 353 -23.74 -25.54 4.32
CA ALA A 353 -23.88 -24.43 5.26
C ALA A 353 -22.71 -24.30 6.25
N GLU A 354 -22.01 -25.41 6.53
CA GLU A 354 -20.85 -25.46 7.44
C GLU A 354 -19.52 -25.10 6.75
N ILE A 355 -19.53 -24.86 5.43
CA ILE A 355 -18.33 -24.42 4.71
C ILE A 355 -17.98 -22.99 5.15
N PRO A 356 -16.79 -22.74 5.74
CA PRO A 356 -16.44 -21.41 6.27
C PRO A 356 -16.19 -20.39 5.15
N GLY A 357 -16.75 -19.19 5.29
CA GLY A 357 -16.55 -18.03 4.43
C GLY A 357 -17.05 -18.16 2.99
N SER A 358 -17.60 -19.32 2.60
CA SER A 358 -18.05 -19.58 1.25
C SER A 358 -19.18 -18.65 0.83
N TRP A 359 -19.12 -18.19 -0.42
CA TRP A 359 -20.21 -17.48 -1.11
C TRP A 359 -21.50 -18.33 -1.14
N PRO A 360 -22.71 -17.72 -1.11
CA PRO A 360 -23.97 -18.45 -1.21
C PRO A 360 -24.02 -19.35 -2.45
N ASP A 361 -23.67 -18.78 -3.61
CA ASP A 361 -23.58 -19.42 -4.92
C ASP A 361 -22.70 -20.68 -4.91
N LEU A 362 -21.64 -20.70 -4.08
CA LEU A 362 -20.76 -21.87 -3.94
C LEU A 362 -21.48 -23.03 -3.26
N ARG A 363 -22.35 -22.75 -2.28
CA ARG A 363 -23.14 -23.75 -1.55
C ARG A 363 -24.25 -24.33 -2.44
N GLU A 364 -24.76 -23.52 -3.36
CA GLU A 364 -25.84 -23.86 -4.31
C GLU A 364 -25.35 -24.60 -5.56
N ARG A 365 -24.04 -24.58 -5.86
CA ARG A 365 -23.43 -25.42 -6.91
C ARG A 365 -23.88 -26.87 -6.78
N SER A 366 -24.35 -27.46 -7.89
CA SER A 366 -24.92 -28.82 -7.90
C SER A 366 -23.95 -29.92 -7.45
N ASP A 367 -22.64 -29.75 -7.65
CA ASP A 367 -21.62 -30.70 -7.16
C ASP A 367 -21.37 -30.58 -5.64
N ILE A 368 -21.50 -29.39 -5.08
CA ILE A 368 -21.42 -29.13 -3.62
C ILE A 368 -22.71 -29.58 -2.92
N ALA A 369 -23.87 -29.17 -3.44
CA ALA A 369 -25.18 -29.54 -2.90
C ALA A 369 -25.46 -31.05 -3.00
N GLY A 370 -25.05 -31.69 -4.10
CA GLY A 370 -25.19 -33.13 -4.31
C GLY A 370 -24.19 -34.00 -3.53
N TYR A 371 -23.14 -33.42 -2.93
CA TYR A 371 -22.03 -34.17 -2.34
C TYR A 371 -22.45 -35.19 -1.28
N ALA A 372 -23.35 -34.81 -0.36
CA ALA A 372 -23.79 -35.70 0.73
C ALA A 372 -24.46 -36.98 0.22
N SER A 373 -25.24 -36.87 -0.86
CA SER A 373 -25.97 -37.97 -1.51
C SER A 373 -25.16 -38.73 -2.57
N ALA A 374 -23.97 -38.24 -2.95
CA ALA A 374 -23.10 -38.94 -3.88
C ALA A 374 -22.56 -40.26 -3.27
N PRO A 375 -22.13 -41.24 -4.09
CA PRO A 375 -21.56 -42.50 -3.62
C PRO A 375 -20.32 -42.33 -2.71
N ASP A 376 -19.92 -43.42 -2.05
CA ASP A 376 -18.64 -43.48 -1.35
C ASP A 376 -17.45 -43.36 -2.32
N PHE A 377 -16.24 -43.19 -1.76
CA PHE A 377 -15.03 -42.74 -2.47
C PHE A 377 -15.19 -41.32 -3.01
N LYS A 378 -15.45 -40.41 -2.06
CA LYS A 378 -15.61 -38.97 -2.28
C LYS A 378 -14.77 -38.15 -1.31
N ALA A 379 -14.30 -37.00 -1.75
CA ALA A 379 -13.55 -36.06 -0.92
C ALA A 379 -13.82 -34.62 -1.35
N ALA A 380 -13.59 -33.69 -0.43
CA ALA A 380 -13.68 -32.26 -0.68
C ALA A 380 -12.37 -31.57 -0.28
N ALA A 381 -11.89 -30.64 -1.11
CA ALA A 381 -10.76 -29.76 -0.81
C ALA A 381 -11.21 -28.30 -0.80
N TYR A 382 -10.55 -27.48 0.02
CA TYR A 382 -10.90 -26.09 0.30
C TYR A 382 -9.66 -25.19 0.19
N HIS A 383 -9.85 -23.97 -0.33
CA HIS A 383 -8.81 -22.96 -0.50
C HIS A 383 -9.17 -21.66 0.24
N PRO A 384 -8.34 -21.19 1.20
CA PRO A 384 -8.70 -20.05 2.05
C PRO A 384 -8.90 -18.76 1.26
N GLY A 385 -7.95 -18.36 0.40
CA GLY A 385 -8.00 -17.06 -0.31
C GLY A 385 -9.06 -16.92 -1.40
N GLY A 386 -9.81 -17.98 -1.70
CA GLY A 386 -11.03 -17.89 -2.53
C GLY A 386 -12.30 -18.29 -1.75
N MET A 387 -12.13 -18.83 -0.54
CA MET A 387 -13.16 -19.53 0.25
C MET A 387 -13.93 -20.54 -0.62
N SER A 388 -13.19 -21.19 -1.54
CA SER A 388 -13.70 -22.03 -2.62
C SER A 388 -13.50 -23.50 -2.29
N THR A 389 -14.47 -24.32 -2.71
CA THR A 389 -14.51 -25.77 -2.45
C THR A 389 -14.58 -26.53 -3.77
N TYR A 390 -13.90 -27.67 -3.80
CA TYR A 390 -13.75 -28.56 -4.95
C TYR A 390 -14.01 -29.98 -4.46
N VAL A 391 -14.75 -30.79 -5.23
CA VAL A 391 -15.15 -32.14 -4.82
C VAL A 391 -14.80 -33.17 -5.88
N ALA A 392 -14.39 -34.36 -5.42
CA ALA A 392 -14.33 -35.58 -6.20
C ALA A 392 -15.38 -36.55 -5.63
N THR A 393 -16.19 -37.16 -6.49
CA THR A 393 -17.36 -37.97 -6.09
C THR A 393 -17.57 -39.24 -6.94
N LYS A 394 -16.55 -39.62 -7.73
CA LYS A 394 -16.58 -40.74 -8.69
C LYS A 394 -15.23 -41.48 -8.78
N ALA A 395 -14.41 -41.40 -7.74
CA ALA A 395 -13.09 -42.01 -7.73
C ALA A 395 -13.18 -43.54 -7.56
N ALA A 396 -12.12 -44.25 -7.98
CA ALA A 396 -12.02 -45.70 -7.82
C ALA A 396 -11.84 -46.14 -6.35
N ASP A 397 -11.27 -45.28 -5.52
CA ASP A 397 -11.01 -45.50 -4.10
C ASP A 397 -10.93 -44.16 -3.33
N GLN A 398 -10.96 -44.22 -2.00
CA GLN A 398 -11.02 -43.04 -1.14
C GLN A 398 -9.74 -42.17 -1.17
N ARG A 399 -8.55 -42.76 -1.36
CA ARG A 399 -7.30 -42.00 -1.52
C ARG A 399 -7.28 -41.29 -2.88
N THR A 400 -7.72 -41.97 -3.94
CA THR A 400 -7.87 -41.35 -5.26
C THR A 400 -8.82 -40.15 -5.20
N ALA A 401 -9.95 -40.25 -4.48
CA ALA A 401 -10.86 -39.12 -4.28
C ALA A 401 -10.18 -37.91 -3.61
N GLU A 402 -9.40 -38.15 -2.56
CA GLU A 402 -8.67 -37.11 -1.83
C GLU A 402 -7.61 -36.42 -2.70
N LEU A 403 -6.85 -37.20 -3.46
CA LEU A 403 -5.85 -36.70 -4.40
C LEU A 403 -6.50 -35.91 -5.55
N GLU A 404 -7.62 -36.38 -6.11
CA GLU A 404 -8.37 -35.67 -7.15
C GLU A 404 -8.93 -34.33 -6.66
N ALA A 405 -9.54 -34.29 -5.47
CA ALA A 405 -10.06 -33.05 -4.90
C ALA A 405 -8.94 -32.04 -4.60
N LEU A 406 -7.84 -32.48 -3.99
CA LEU A 406 -6.66 -31.66 -3.73
C LEU A 406 -6.01 -31.17 -5.04
N LYS A 407 -5.93 -32.02 -6.07
CA LYS A 407 -5.38 -31.67 -7.38
C LYS A 407 -6.25 -30.61 -8.07
N ALA A 408 -7.56 -30.85 -8.21
CA ALA A 408 -8.49 -29.92 -8.84
C ALA A 408 -8.48 -28.54 -8.15
N CYS A 409 -8.40 -28.52 -6.82
CA CYS A 409 -8.25 -27.29 -6.05
C CYS A 409 -6.91 -26.59 -6.30
N ASN A 410 -5.80 -27.33 -6.29
CA ASN A 410 -4.47 -26.72 -6.45
C ASN A 410 -4.17 -26.27 -7.89
N GLU A 411 -4.73 -26.94 -8.90
CA GLU A 411 -4.53 -26.63 -10.32
C GLU A 411 -5.36 -25.44 -10.81
N ASP A 412 -6.51 -25.12 -10.21
CA ASP A 412 -7.38 -24.01 -10.63
C ASP A 412 -6.60 -22.68 -10.72
N LEU A 413 -6.51 -22.15 -11.94
CA LEU A 413 -5.76 -20.92 -12.25
C LEU A 413 -6.45 -19.65 -11.73
N ARG A 414 -7.73 -19.73 -11.34
CA ARG A 414 -8.51 -18.59 -10.83
C ARG A 414 -8.24 -18.28 -9.36
N ARG A 415 -7.60 -19.20 -8.63
CA ARG A 415 -7.32 -19.01 -7.19
C ARG A 415 -6.10 -18.11 -6.97
N SER A 416 -6.15 -17.26 -5.95
CA SER A 416 -4.98 -16.49 -5.51
C SER A 416 -3.94 -17.41 -4.86
N ARG A 417 -2.99 -17.92 -5.65
CA ARG A 417 -1.91 -18.82 -5.20
C ARG A 417 -1.02 -18.21 -4.09
N GLY A 418 -1.03 -16.89 -3.93
CA GLY A 418 -0.35 -16.18 -2.84
C GLY A 418 -0.96 -16.39 -1.44
N THR A 419 -2.10 -17.07 -1.34
CA THR A 419 -2.76 -17.41 -0.06
C THR A 419 -2.53 -18.86 0.39
N GLY A 420 -1.58 -19.54 -0.23
CA GLY A 420 -1.10 -20.86 0.19
C GLY A 420 -1.72 -22.06 -0.56
N PRO A 421 -1.56 -23.26 0.00
CA PRO A 421 -2.04 -24.52 -0.57
C PRO A 421 -3.52 -24.77 -0.23
N CYS A 422 -4.16 -25.67 -0.99
CA CYS A 422 -5.45 -26.22 -0.59
C CYS A 422 -5.31 -27.24 0.56
N PHE A 423 -6.37 -27.39 1.35
CA PHE A 423 -6.49 -28.40 2.40
C PHE A 423 -7.65 -29.35 2.12
N LEU A 424 -7.60 -30.58 2.63
CA LEU A 424 -8.78 -31.45 2.70
C LEU A 424 -9.82 -30.80 3.64
N TYR A 425 -11.02 -30.59 3.11
CA TYR A 425 -12.21 -30.18 3.86
C TYR A 425 -12.99 -31.40 4.37
N ALA A 426 -13.19 -32.43 3.53
CA ALA A 426 -13.91 -33.64 3.91
C ALA A 426 -13.34 -34.91 3.25
N VAL A 427 -13.51 -36.04 3.93
CA VAL A 427 -13.15 -37.39 3.47
C VAL A 427 -14.35 -38.31 3.71
N GLY A 428 -14.84 -38.96 2.66
CA GLY A 428 -16.18 -39.53 2.65
C GLY A 428 -17.20 -38.44 3.02
N ASN A 429 -18.12 -38.75 3.94
CA ASN A 429 -19.04 -37.76 4.49
C ASN A 429 -18.47 -36.94 5.67
N ARG A 430 -17.25 -37.18 6.19
CA ARG A 430 -16.76 -36.53 7.43
C ARG A 430 -15.89 -35.31 7.16
N VAL A 431 -16.17 -34.18 7.81
CA VAL A 431 -15.33 -32.97 7.75
C VAL A 431 -14.02 -33.17 8.52
N VAL A 432 -12.90 -32.82 7.86
CA VAL A 432 -11.52 -32.93 8.33
C VAL A 432 -10.75 -31.61 8.33
N LEU A 433 -11.36 -30.49 7.89
CA LEU A 433 -10.73 -29.16 7.79
C LEU A 433 -9.81 -28.79 8.97
N PRO A 434 -10.16 -29.05 10.26
CA PRO A 434 -9.28 -28.69 11.39
C PRO A 434 -7.96 -29.49 11.46
N LEU A 435 -7.74 -30.48 10.60
CA LEU A 435 -6.47 -31.19 10.43
C LEU A 435 -5.56 -30.54 9.39
N ARG A 436 -6.10 -29.68 8.51
CA ARG A 436 -5.36 -28.90 7.49
C ARG A 436 -4.42 -29.71 6.61
N LEU A 437 -4.78 -30.96 6.31
CA LEU A 437 -3.99 -31.89 5.52
C LEU A 437 -3.91 -31.41 4.06
N GLN A 438 -2.70 -31.32 3.51
CA GLN A 438 -2.42 -30.98 2.11
C GLN A 438 -2.22 -32.24 1.24
N ASP A 439 -2.05 -33.39 1.90
CA ASP A 439 -1.92 -34.73 1.33
C ASP A 439 -3.15 -35.59 1.65
N ALA A 440 -3.30 -36.71 0.95
CA ALA A 440 -4.33 -37.70 1.26
C ALA A 440 -4.10 -38.34 2.64
N MET A 441 -5.13 -38.26 3.49
CA MET A 441 -5.27 -38.92 4.78
C MET A 441 -5.41 -40.44 4.63
N THR A 442 -6.08 -40.92 3.57
CA THR A 442 -6.20 -42.36 3.31
C THR A 442 -4.91 -42.92 2.72
N ALA A 443 -4.39 -43.99 3.35
CA ALA A 443 -3.19 -44.71 2.89
C ALA A 443 -3.38 -45.34 1.51
N ALA A 444 -2.29 -45.63 0.80
CA ALA A 444 -2.35 -46.36 -0.45
C ALA A 444 -2.87 -47.80 -0.24
N PRO A 445 -3.62 -48.37 -1.21
CA PRO A 445 -3.80 -49.82 -1.29
C PRO A 445 -2.44 -50.54 -1.22
N ARG A 446 -2.41 -51.69 -0.55
CA ARG A 446 -1.23 -52.57 -0.45
C ARG A 446 -1.26 -53.66 -1.51
#